data_AF-A0A1F9DCS2-F1
#
_entry.id   AF-A0A1F9DCS2-F1
#
_cell.length_a   1.000
_cell.length_b   1.000
_cell.length_c   1.000
_cell.angle_alpha   90.00
_cell.angle_beta   90.00
_cell.angle_gamma   90.00
#
_symmetry.space_group_name_H-M   'P 1'
#
loop_
_entity.id
_entity.type
_entity.pdbx_description
1 polymer ?
#
loop_
_entity_poly.entity_id
_entity_poly.type
_entity_poly.pdbx_seq_one_letter_code
_entity_poly.pdbx_strand_id
1 'polypeptide(L)'
;MDKEQEKIFIKDPNKTYGLMEIVEGTSSMVEKAPEDTEETFPHYIILLTICSLAVTFALFVISLFLDAPLEDLANPLVTPNPGKAPWYFTGIQELIHYTDKPVIPGIIIPLLIIIWLFLIPYIDRKPKTRFTSLFNRIFIGGEKRRILITLFTAFIFGALLFTVIGSLFRGENWSFVLPWK
;
A
#
# COMPACT_ATOMS: atom_id res chain seq x y z
N MET A 1 -17.92 -29.78 24.71
CA MET A 1 -19.04 -29.07 25.38
C MET A 1 -19.66 -28.17 24.33
N ASP A 2 -20.61 -28.73 23.57
CA ASP A 2 -21.33 -28.01 22.54
C ASP A 2 -22.31 -27.04 23.20
N LYS A 3 -22.24 -25.76 22.81
CA LYS A 3 -23.21 -24.75 23.22
C LYS A 3 -24.52 -25.06 22.52
N GLU A 4 -25.55 -25.44 23.28
CA GLU A 4 -26.92 -25.56 22.79
C GLU A 4 -27.35 -24.23 22.16
N GLN A 5 -27.69 -24.29 20.86
CA GLN A 5 -28.31 -23.19 20.15
C GLN A 5 -29.73 -23.03 20.70
N GLU A 6 -29.91 -22.05 21.57
CA GLU A 6 -31.22 -21.64 22.06
C GLU A 6 -32.09 -21.24 20.86
N LYS A 7 -33.18 -21.99 20.64
CA LYS A 7 -34.09 -21.75 19.52
C LYS A 7 -34.83 -20.44 19.79
N ILE A 8 -34.37 -19.36 19.16
CA ILE A 8 -34.88 -17.98 19.29
C ILE A 8 -36.39 -17.87 18.99
N PHE A 9 -36.99 -18.87 18.33
CA PHE A 9 -38.41 -18.90 18.00
C PHE A 9 -39.13 -20.12 18.59
N ILE A 10 -39.95 -19.88 19.61
CA ILE A 10 -40.94 -20.83 20.14
C ILE A 10 -42.14 -20.83 19.20
N LYS A 11 -42.50 -21.99 18.62
CA LYS A 11 -43.71 -22.12 17.79
C LYS A 11 -44.94 -22.05 18.70
N ASP A 12 -45.55 -20.87 18.78
CA ASP A 12 -46.84 -20.68 19.44
C ASP A 12 -47.98 -20.92 18.43
N PRO A 13 -48.84 -21.94 18.64
CA PRO A 13 -49.95 -22.24 17.74
C PRO A 13 -51.04 -21.15 17.71
N ASN A 14 -51.05 -20.20 18.64
CA ASN A 14 -52.08 -19.16 18.73
C ASN A 14 -51.66 -17.81 18.10
N LYS A 15 -50.48 -17.72 17.49
CA LYS A 15 -49.94 -16.46 16.95
C LYS A 15 -50.17 -16.37 15.43
N THR A 16 -51.09 -15.52 15.00
CA THR A 16 -51.38 -15.27 13.59
C THR A 16 -50.43 -14.20 13.04
N TYR A 17 -49.53 -14.60 12.14
CA TYR A 17 -48.68 -13.66 11.39
C TYR A 17 -49.47 -13.12 10.20
N GLY A 18 -49.74 -11.82 10.19
CA GLY A 18 -50.40 -11.16 9.07
C GLY A 18 -49.53 -11.23 7.81
N LEU A 19 -50.13 -11.63 6.70
CA LEU A 19 -49.54 -11.69 5.36
C LEU A 19 -49.22 -10.27 4.84
N MET A 20 -48.17 -9.65 5.38
CA MET A 20 -47.46 -8.58 4.69
C MET A 20 -46.51 -9.27 3.70
N GLU A 21 -46.95 -9.31 2.44
CA GLU A 21 -46.15 -9.56 1.24
C GLU A 21 -45.06 -10.65 1.37
N ILE A 22 -45.42 -11.88 0.99
CA ILE A 22 -44.44 -12.95 0.77
C ILE A 22 -43.60 -12.55 -0.44
N VAL A 23 -42.48 -11.88 -0.19
CA VAL A 23 -41.32 -11.93 -1.09
C VAL A 23 -40.75 -13.34 -0.97
N GLU A 24 -40.56 -14.02 -2.10
CA GLU A 24 -39.82 -15.29 -2.14
C GLU A 24 -38.35 -15.03 -1.78
N GLY A 25 -38.07 -15.03 -0.48
CA GLY A 25 -36.76 -14.84 0.11
C GLY A 25 -36.85 -14.92 1.64
N THR A 26 -36.20 -15.90 2.25
CA THR A 26 -36.25 -16.19 3.70
C THR A 26 -35.37 -15.27 4.55
N SER A 27 -35.30 -13.98 4.24
CA SER A 27 -34.70 -12.99 5.14
C SER A 27 -35.12 -11.59 4.72
N SER A 28 -35.59 -10.78 5.66
CA SER A 28 -35.59 -9.34 5.48
C SER A 28 -34.18 -8.90 5.06
N MET A 29 -34.06 -7.97 4.11
CA MET A 29 -32.82 -7.22 3.94
C MET A 29 -32.63 -6.33 5.17
N VAL A 30 -32.31 -6.94 6.31
CA VAL A 30 -31.68 -6.26 7.42
C VAL A 30 -30.32 -5.85 6.86
N GLU A 31 -30.00 -4.55 6.87
CA GLU A 31 -28.61 -4.13 6.73
C GLU A 31 -27.82 -5.01 7.68
N LYS A 32 -27.02 -5.93 7.14
CA LYS A 32 -26.00 -6.60 7.94
C LYS A 32 -25.04 -5.48 8.34
N ALA A 33 -25.26 -4.91 9.51
CA ALA A 33 -24.24 -4.14 10.18
C ALA A 33 -22.98 -5.02 10.17
N PRO A 34 -21.82 -4.47 9.81
CA PRO A 34 -20.61 -5.26 9.69
C PRO A 34 -20.41 -6.10 10.96
N GLU A 35 -20.49 -7.42 10.79
CA GLU A 35 -20.21 -8.39 11.84
C GLU A 35 -18.69 -8.27 12.14
N ASP A 36 -18.25 -8.48 13.39
CA ASP A 36 -16.85 -8.29 13.86
C ASP A 36 -16.30 -6.84 13.86
N THR A 37 -17.12 -5.83 14.16
CA THR A 37 -16.62 -4.46 14.42
C THR A 37 -16.35 -4.21 15.89
N GLU A 38 -15.21 -3.58 16.17
CA GLU A 38 -14.86 -3.07 17.50
C GLU A 38 -14.98 -1.54 17.52
N GLU A 39 -15.37 -1.00 18.67
CA GLU A 39 -15.46 0.44 18.85
C GLU A 39 -14.08 1.11 18.72
N THR A 40 -14.01 2.15 17.90
CA THR A 40 -12.75 2.86 17.63
C THR A 40 -12.19 3.48 18.92
N PHE A 41 -13.07 4.04 19.74
CA PHE A 41 -12.75 4.52 21.06
C PHE A 41 -13.38 3.59 22.11
N PRO A 42 -12.61 3.11 23.11
CA PRO A 42 -11.23 3.46 23.42
C PRO A 42 -10.18 2.54 22.76
N HIS A 43 -10.59 1.38 22.25
CA HIS A 43 -9.68 0.27 21.93
C HIS A 43 -8.64 0.62 20.86
N TYR A 44 -9.09 1.06 19.68
CA TYR A 44 -8.18 1.38 18.58
C TYR A 44 -7.34 2.63 18.87
N ILE A 45 -7.93 3.67 19.48
CA ILE A 45 -7.21 4.90 19.81
C ILE A 45 -6.09 4.66 20.83
N ILE A 46 -6.33 3.85 21.87
CA ILE A 46 -5.29 3.49 22.84
C ILE A 46 -4.15 2.72 22.16
N LEU A 47 -4.48 1.72 21.34
CA LEU A 47 -3.46 0.94 20.62
C LEU A 47 -2.64 1.83 19.67
N LEU A 48 -3.30 2.68 18.88
CA LEU A 48 -2.64 3.62 17.97
C LEU A 48 -1.72 4.58 18.73
N THR A 49 -2.16 5.06 19.90
CA THR A 49 -1.36 5.93 20.76
C THR A 49 -0.12 5.19 21.28
N ILE A 50 -0.26 3.96 21.76
CA ILE A 50 0.88 3.15 22.22
C ILE A 50 1.88 2.93 21.06
N CYS A 51 1.38 2.57 19.87
CA CYS A 51 2.21 2.37 18.68
C CYS A 51 2.93 3.66 18.27
N SER A 52 2.26 4.81 18.29
CA SER A 52 2.88 6.10 17.90
C SER A 52 3.95 6.54 18.92
N LEU A 53 3.69 6.36 20.23
CA LEU A 53 4.69 6.58 21.26
C LEU A 53 5.88 5.63 21.11
N ALA A 54 5.65 4.35 20.82
CA ALA A 54 6.71 3.37 20.62
C ALA A 54 7.60 3.72 19.42
N VAL A 55 7.02 4.12 18.29
CA VAL A 55 7.77 4.58 17.10
C VAL A 55 8.57 5.85 17.42
N THR A 56 7.94 6.81 18.10
CA THR A 56 8.61 8.06 18.49
C THR A 56 9.78 7.80 19.43
N PHE A 57 9.58 6.94 20.43
CA PHE A 57 10.63 6.52 21.35
C PHE A 57 11.77 5.80 20.62
N ALA A 58 11.46 4.89 19.71
CA ALA A 58 12.49 4.22 18.90
C ALA A 58 13.31 5.21 18.07
N LEU A 59 12.67 6.20 17.44
CA LEU A 59 13.37 7.26 16.71
C LEU A 59 14.24 8.12 17.63
N PHE A 60 13.77 8.46 18.84
CA PHE A 60 14.58 9.16 19.84
C PHE A 60 15.81 8.36 20.24
N VAL A 61 15.65 7.06 20.54
CA VAL A 61 16.77 6.18 20.87
C VAL A 61 17.78 6.14 19.73
N ILE A 62 17.33 5.98 18.48
CA ILE A 62 18.21 6.00 17.30
C ILE A 62 18.95 7.34 17.20
N SER A 63 18.24 8.46 17.40
CA SER A 63 18.80 9.81 17.36
C SER A 63 19.83 10.10 18.45
N LEU A 64 19.86 9.35 19.55
CA LEU A 64 20.89 9.49 20.59
C LEU A 64 22.21 8.85 20.18
N PHE A 65 22.18 7.87 19.28
CA PHE A 65 23.38 7.10 18.88
C PHE A 65 23.84 7.41 17.45
N LEU A 66 22.94 7.85 16.58
CA LEU A 66 23.23 8.14 15.17
C LEU A 66 22.91 9.61 14.89
N ASP A 67 23.96 10.39 14.68
CA ASP A 67 23.83 11.76 14.19
C ASP A 67 23.29 11.78 12.75
N ALA A 68 22.52 12.82 12.45
CA ALA A 68 22.05 13.03 11.09
C ALA A 68 23.25 13.38 10.19
N PRO A 69 23.39 12.74 9.01
CA PRO A 69 24.45 13.06 8.06
C PRO A 69 24.12 14.36 7.32
N LEU A 70 24.37 15.51 7.96
CA LEU A 70 24.20 16.82 7.32
C LEU A 70 25.44 17.17 6.50
N GLU A 71 25.20 17.75 5.32
CA GLU A 71 26.24 18.37 4.49
C GLU A 71 26.58 19.78 5.01
N ASP A 72 27.65 20.37 4.46
CA ASP A 72 28.04 21.75 4.72
C ASP A 72 26.95 22.75 4.33
N LEU A 73 27.08 23.99 4.82
CA LEU A 73 26.18 25.08 4.47
C LEU A 73 26.13 25.27 2.94
N ALA A 74 24.91 25.42 2.43
CA ALA A 74 24.65 25.51 1.00
C ALA A 74 25.47 26.63 0.34
N ASN A 75 26.27 26.28 -0.67
CA ASN A 75 27.07 27.20 -1.45
C ASN A 75 26.67 27.15 -2.93
N PRO A 76 26.04 28.21 -3.50
CA PRO A 76 25.65 28.23 -4.90
C PRO A 76 26.81 28.11 -5.91
N LEU A 77 28.05 28.36 -5.48
CA LEU A 77 29.25 28.30 -6.34
C LEU A 77 29.89 26.91 -6.41
N VAL A 78 29.48 25.97 -5.55
CA VAL A 78 30.06 24.63 -5.46
C VAL A 78 28.95 23.59 -5.54
N THR A 79 29.04 22.68 -6.51
CA THR A 79 28.12 21.54 -6.61
C THR A 79 28.73 20.34 -5.88
N PRO A 80 28.05 19.75 -4.88
CA PRO A 80 28.56 18.57 -4.19
C PRO A 80 28.66 17.37 -5.14
N ASN A 81 29.75 16.61 -5.01
CA ASN A 81 29.99 15.39 -5.78
C ASN A 81 30.39 14.25 -4.83
N PRO A 82 29.60 13.17 -4.71
CA PRO A 82 28.30 12.93 -5.38
C PRO A 82 27.13 13.62 -4.66
N GLY A 83 26.28 14.34 -5.40
CA GLY A 83 24.99 14.80 -4.89
C GLY A 83 23.99 13.66 -4.80
N LYS A 84 23.94 12.95 -3.66
CA LYS A 84 22.98 11.85 -3.45
C LYS A 84 21.63 12.40 -2.99
N ALA A 85 20.56 11.97 -3.64
CA ALA A 85 19.21 12.22 -3.19
C ALA A 85 18.91 11.45 -1.88
N PRO A 86 17.91 11.90 -1.10
CA PRO A 86 17.42 11.15 0.06
C PRO A 86 17.09 9.70 -0.29
N TRP A 87 17.25 8.78 0.67
CA TRP A 87 17.15 7.32 0.46
C TRP A 87 15.86 6.86 -0.25
N TYR A 88 14.73 7.55 -0.04
CA TYR A 88 13.46 7.26 -0.70
C TYR A 88 13.40 7.69 -2.18
N PHE A 89 14.33 8.53 -2.64
CA PHE A 89 14.49 8.95 -4.04
C PHE A 89 15.75 8.39 -4.70
N THR A 90 16.70 7.86 -3.93
CA THR A 90 17.96 7.34 -4.47
C THR A 90 17.74 6.24 -5.54
N GLY A 91 16.75 5.36 -5.37
CA GLY A 91 16.43 4.35 -6.39
C GLY A 91 15.96 4.94 -7.72
N ILE A 92 15.23 6.05 -7.70
CA ILE A 92 14.83 6.77 -8.92
C ILE A 92 16.03 7.49 -9.54
N GLN A 93 16.90 8.08 -8.71
CA GLN A 93 18.14 8.71 -9.18
C GLN A 93 19.04 7.70 -9.90
N GLU A 94 19.12 6.48 -9.37
CA GLU A 94 19.85 5.38 -10.00
C GLU A 94 19.26 5.02 -11.38
N LEU A 95 17.94 4.97 -11.49
CA LEU A 95 17.27 4.73 -12.77
C LEU A 95 17.48 5.87 -13.78
N ILE A 96 17.52 7.12 -13.30
CA ILE A 96 17.84 8.30 -14.12
C ILE A 96 19.23 8.18 -14.72
N HIS A 97 20.22 7.75 -13.93
CA HIS A 97 21.60 7.61 -14.40
C HIS A 97 21.74 6.65 -15.59
N TYR A 98 20.95 5.57 -15.63
CA TYR A 98 20.96 4.59 -16.73
C TYR A 98 20.09 4.96 -17.93
N THR A 99 19.36 6.08 -17.88
CA THR A 99 18.41 6.45 -18.94
C THR A 99 18.88 7.68 -19.70
N ASP A 100 18.95 7.61 -21.04
CA ASP A 100 19.32 8.75 -21.90
C ASP A 100 18.41 9.98 -21.71
N LYS A 101 17.16 9.74 -21.31
CA LYS A 101 16.13 10.76 -21.05
C LYS A 101 15.69 10.70 -19.58
N PRO A 102 16.28 11.50 -18.67
CA PRO A 102 15.95 11.55 -17.24
C PRO A 102 14.46 11.75 -16.92
N VAL A 103 13.75 12.44 -17.81
CA VAL A 103 12.32 12.75 -17.68
C VAL A 103 11.46 11.48 -17.59
N ILE A 104 11.88 10.39 -18.24
CA ILE A 104 11.11 9.14 -18.26
C ILE A 104 11.00 8.54 -16.84
N PRO A 105 12.12 8.17 -16.19
CA PRO A 105 12.06 7.61 -14.83
C PRO A 105 11.73 8.63 -13.75
N GLY A 106 12.11 9.91 -13.94
CA GLY A 106 11.87 10.94 -12.93
C GLY A 106 10.43 11.44 -12.87
N ILE A 107 9.73 11.51 -14.01
CA ILE A 107 8.41 12.16 -14.12
C ILE A 107 7.36 11.22 -14.72
N ILE A 108 7.63 10.68 -15.91
CA ILE A 108 6.61 9.94 -16.68
C ILE A 108 6.20 8.67 -15.94
N ILE A 109 7.15 7.86 -15.48
CA ILE A 109 6.86 6.59 -14.80
C ILE A 109 6.08 6.82 -13.49
N PRO A 110 6.52 7.67 -12.54
CA PRO A 110 5.74 7.97 -11.34
C PRO A 110 4.34 8.49 -11.64
N LEU A 111 4.20 9.38 -12.63
CA LEU A 111 2.89 9.92 -13.03
C LEU A 111 1.96 8.82 -13.57
N LEU A 112 2.47 7.91 -14.41
CA LEU A 112 1.70 6.79 -14.92
C LEU A 112 1.26 5.84 -13.80
N ILE A 113 2.11 5.59 -12.80
CA ILE A 113 1.75 4.78 -11.62
C ILE A 113 0.61 5.44 -10.85
N ILE A 114 0.70 6.75 -10.60
CA ILE A 114 -0.35 7.52 -9.91
C ILE A 114 -1.67 7.45 -10.68
N ILE A 115 -1.65 7.75 -11.99
CA ILE A 115 -2.84 7.67 -12.85
C ILE A 115 -3.43 6.26 -12.82
N TRP A 116 -2.59 5.24 -12.91
CA TRP A 116 -3.03 3.85 -12.86
C TRP A 116 -3.68 3.50 -11.52
N LEU A 117 -3.12 3.94 -10.39
CA LEU A 117 -3.73 3.77 -9.06
C LEU A 117 -5.10 4.45 -8.96
N PHE A 118 -5.25 5.66 -9.51
CA PHE A 118 -6.54 6.36 -9.57
C PHE A 118 -7.58 5.64 -10.45
N LEU A 119 -7.13 4.91 -11.48
CA LEU A 119 -8.01 4.17 -12.37
C LEU A 119 -8.52 2.84 -11.78
N ILE A 120 -7.86 2.30 -10.74
CA ILE A 120 -8.25 1.02 -10.10
C ILE A 120 -9.75 0.94 -9.78
N PRO A 121 -10.40 1.89 -9.07
CA PRO A 121 -11.83 1.81 -8.75
C PRO A 121 -12.77 1.81 -9.98
N TYR A 122 -12.28 2.28 -11.13
CA TYR A 122 -13.05 2.29 -12.38
C TYR A 122 -12.87 1.00 -13.17
N ILE A 123 -11.70 0.39 -13.09
CA ILE A 123 -11.35 -0.86 -13.79
C ILE A 123 -11.80 -2.09 -12.99
N ASP A 124 -11.73 -2.05 -11.66
CA ASP A 124 -12.09 -3.14 -10.75
C ASP A 124 -13.60 -3.27 -10.53
N ARG A 125 -14.33 -3.37 -11.64
CA ARG A 125 -15.78 -3.58 -11.63
C ARG A 125 -16.09 -4.97 -12.15
N LYS A 126 -17.18 -5.57 -11.66
CA LYS A 126 -17.67 -6.87 -12.15
C LYS A 126 -17.86 -6.79 -13.68
N PRO A 127 -17.15 -7.61 -14.47
CA PRO A 127 -17.18 -7.50 -15.92
C PRO A 127 -18.55 -7.92 -16.46
N LYS A 128 -19.17 -7.06 -17.27
CA LYS A 128 -20.47 -7.35 -17.91
C LYS A 128 -20.34 -7.94 -19.32
N THR A 129 -19.18 -7.76 -19.95
CA THR A 129 -18.90 -8.22 -21.32
C THR A 129 -17.60 -9.03 -21.36
N ARG A 130 -17.42 -9.86 -22.40
CA ARG A 130 -16.16 -10.61 -22.60
C ARG A 130 -14.95 -9.68 -22.74
N PHE A 131 -15.12 -8.54 -23.40
CA PHE A 131 -14.06 -7.54 -23.55
C PHE A 131 -13.64 -6.95 -22.21
N THR A 132 -14.60 -6.52 -21.38
CA THR A 132 -14.31 -6.00 -20.04
C THR A 132 -13.69 -7.06 -19.12
N SER A 133 -14.09 -8.33 -19.27
CA SER A 133 -13.48 -9.45 -18.53
C SER A 133 -12.01 -9.64 -18.92
N LEU A 134 -11.69 -9.58 -20.22
CA LEU A 134 -10.32 -9.66 -20.70
C LEU A 134 -9.49 -8.46 -20.22
N PHE A 135 -10.05 -7.25 -20.30
CA PHE A 135 -9.40 -6.01 -19.87
C PHE A 135 -9.09 -6.03 -18.36
N ASN A 136 -10.05 -6.41 -17.51
CA ASN A 136 -9.82 -6.56 -16.06
C ASN A 136 -8.76 -7.63 -15.77
N ARG A 137 -8.76 -8.75 -16.51
CA ARG A 137 -7.73 -9.79 -16.36
C ARG A 137 -6.33 -9.30 -16.70
N ILE A 138 -6.16 -8.45 -17.71
CA ILE A 138 -4.85 -7.91 -18.12
C ILE A 138 -4.35 -6.84 -17.16
N PHE A 139 -5.22 -5.89 -16.75
CA PHE A 139 -4.79 -4.73 -15.94
C PHE A 139 -4.77 -4.98 -14.42
N ILE A 140 -5.61 -5.90 -13.92
CA ILE A 140 -5.75 -6.17 -12.47
C ILE A 140 -5.38 -7.62 -12.12
N GLY A 141 -5.52 -8.56 -13.05
CA GLY A 141 -5.23 -9.99 -12.80
C GLY A 141 -6.45 -10.84 -12.43
N GLY A 142 -7.65 -10.33 -12.70
CA GLY A 142 -8.92 -11.03 -12.44
C GLY A 142 -9.23 -11.19 -10.95
N GLU A 143 -10.13 -12.12 -10.61
CA GLU A 143 -10.65 -12.29 -9.23
C GLU A 143 -9.56 -12.53 -8.18
N LYS A 144 -8.43 -13.16 -8.56
CA LYS A 144 -7.32 -13.46 -7.65
C LYS A 144 -6.25 -12.38 -7.60
N ARG A 145 -6.38 -11.30 -8.40
CA ARG A 145 -5.44 -10.15 -8.49
C ARG A 145 -3.96 -10.54 -8.62
N ARG A 146 -3.68 -11.73 -9.17
CA ARG A 146 -2.32 -12.33 -9.15
C ARG A 146 -1.32 -11.49 -9.92
N ILE A 147 -1.74 -10.94 -11.06
CA ILE A 147 -0.88 -10.09 -11.90
C ILE A 147 -0.52 -8.82 -11.15
N LEU A 148 -1.49 -8.15 -10.53
CA LEU A 148 -1.25 -6.93 -9.76
C LEU A 148 -0.31 -7.18 -8.57
N ILE A 149 -0.54 -8.26 -7.81
CA ILE A 149 0.35 -8.64 -6.70
C ILE A 149 1.76 -8.94 -7.22
N THR A 150 1.89 -9.74 -8.28
CA THR A 150 3.21 -10.11 -8.83
C THR A 150 3.96 -8.89 -9.36
N LEU A 151 3.30 -8.01 -10.10
CA LEU A 151 3.88 -6.77 -10.60
C LEU A 151 4.26 -5.82 -9.47
N PHE A 152 3.41 -5.68 -8.45
CA PHE A 152 3.69 -4.85 -7.29
C PHE A 152 4.87 -5.39 -6.47
N THR A 153 4.92 -6.69 -6.22
CA THR A 153 6.06 -7.33 -5.55
C THR A 153 7.35 -7.18 -6.36
N ALA A 154 7.30 -7.38 -7.69
CA ALA A 154 8.45 -7.16 -8.56
C ALA A 154 8.90 -5.68 -8.56
N PHE A 155 7.94 -4.74 -8.54
CA PHE A 155 8.22 -3.31 -8.43
C PHE A 155 8.90 -2.96 -7.11
N ILE A 156 8.38 -3.43 -5.97
CA ILE A 156 8.99 -3.19 -4.65
C ILE A 156 10.39 -3.80 -4.58
N PHE A 157 10.56 -5.02 -5.09
CA PHE A 157 11.86 -5.66 -5.15
C PHE A 157 12.86 -4.86 -6.00
N GLY A 158 12.45 -4.43 -7.20
CA GLY A 158 13.27 -3.59 -8.08
C GLY A 158 13.60 -2.23 -7.45
N ALA A 159 12.63 -1.56 -6.83
CA ALA A 159 12.82 -0.29 -6.15
C ALA A 159 13.82 -0.42 -4.99
N LEU A 160 13.69 -1.47 -4.16
CA LEU A 160 14.66 -1.77 -3.09
C LEU A 160 16.05 -2.06 -3.66
N LEU A 161 16.14 -2.87 -4.72
CA LEU A 161 17.40 -3.19 -5.36
C LEU A 161 18.11 -1.93 -5.88
N PHE A 162 17.41 -1.05 -6.60
CA PHE A 162 17.98 0.20 -7.07
C PHE A 162 18.33 1.17 -5.95
N THR A 163 17.52 1.25 -4.89
CA THR A 163 17.85 2.06 -3.71
C THR A 163 19.12 1.55 -3.03
N VAL A 164 19.26 0.23 -2.83
CA VAL A 164 20.48 -0.35 -2.25
C VAL A 164 21.71 -0.07 -3.12
N ILE A 165 21.59 -0.24 -4.44
CA ILE A 165 22.69 0.06 -5.38
C ILE A 165 23.07 1.54 -5.31
N GLY A 166 22.09 2.44 -5.42
CA GLY A 166 22.33 3.89 -5.42
C GLY A 166 22.86 4.41 -4.08
N SER A 167 22.43 3.84 -2.96
CA SER A 167 22.91 4.25 -1.63
C SER A 167 24.32 3.76 -1.35
N LEU A 168 24.59 2.47 -1.56
CA LEU A 168 25.83 1.83 -1.09
C LEU A 168 26.95 1.77 -2.14
N PHE A 169 26.63 1.63 -3.42
CA PHE A 169 27.62 1.33 -4.47
C PHE A 169 27.97 2.53 -5.35
N ARG A 170 27.47 3.73 -5.03
CA ARG A 170 27.76 4.96 -5.77
C ARG A 170 28.77 5.85 -5.06
N GLY A 171 29.89 6.13 -5.75
CA GLY A 171 30.98 7.01 -5.33
C GLY A 171 31.08 8.28 -6.18
N GLU A 172 32.29 8.85 -6.24
CA GLU A 172 32.57 10.08 -7.01
C GLU A 172 32.14 9.96 -8.47
N ASN A 173 31.62 11.05 -9.04
CA ASN A 173 31.10 11.11 -10.41
C ASN A 173 30.01 10.06 -10.71
N TRP A 174 29.30 9.60 -9.68
CA TRP A 174 28.33 8.51 -9.77
C TRP A 174 28.93 7.19 -10.27
N SER A 175 30.24 7.01 -10.15
CA SER A 175 30.91 5.76 -10.52
C SER A 175 30.53 4.62 -9.58
N PHE A 176 30.57 3.40 -10.11
CA PHE A 176 30.32 2.20 -9.31
C PHE A 176 31.57 1.88 -8.47
N VAL A 177 31.40 1.85 -7.15
CA VAL A 177 32.47 1.56 -6.19
C VAL A 177 32.00 0.45 -5.25
N LEU A 178 32.92 -0.43 -4.86
CA LEU A 178 32.64 -1.45 -3.85
C LEU A 178 32.74 -0.80 -2.46
N PRO A 179 31.71 -0.90 -1.60
CA PRO A 179 31.70 -0.17 -0.33
C PRO A 179 32.75 -0.64 0.69
N TRP A 180 33.43 -1.76 0.43
CA TRP A 180 34.48 -2.33 1.27
C TRP A 180 35.91 -2.15 0.72
N LYS A 181 36.08 -1.29 -0.30
CA LYS A 181 37.38 -0.83 -0.79
C LYS A 181 37.49 0.67 -0.62
#